data_AF-A0A7Y0KT09-F1
#
_entry.id   AF-A0A7Y0KT09-F1
#
_cell.length_a   1.000
_cell.length_b   1.000
_cell.length_c   1.000
_cell.angle_alpha   90.00
_cell.angle_beta   90.00
_cell.angle_gamma   90.00
#
_symmetry.space_group_name_H-M   'P 1'
#
loop_
_entity.id
_entity.type
_entity.pdbx_description
1 polymer ?
#
loop_
_entity_poly.entity_id
_entity_poly.type
_entity_poly.pdbx_seq_one_letter_code
_entity_poly.pdbx_strand_id
1 'polypeptide(L)'
;YDSGRIYKARGGTDELILNGLDSADIKSFNGESFSGLTDYTTIGEQAIYQGTAFDILSLKNGDEIYLQGFEKITTEDDSYRIREAMSDSTKEQWNLQAMDAGGAWRFNKGSEDVVLVSLDSGITDTTGAHDEISHVQMQTGLNDSGSQHGHHAMSIMSAKHNSANIAGITKDNPLWGYTIGTWRNGVDIYDAIEDAKSKRECGQRLVFQNGSGSGWGDWGATEAEMRTSIEETADYGFFSASAGNDSATDGVAGAGGIAPFQTDFDNVASVGALEFTGTEEIDAIIGGSLTNVTGTQIASYSNEGDDLTMVAPTDSKAINGSGSITTFNGTSCANPNLAGAAALVWSENLSLSGGEVREILTTSAMDLGATGRDNTFGAGTVNIESAVRRSHALSVDNELASLYSNTEFLA
;
A
#
# COMPACT_ATOMS: atom_id res chain seq x y z
N TYR A 1 -8.04 4.80 38.65
CA TYR A 1 -9.14 5.29 37.81
C TYR A 1 -8.65 6.61 37.27
N ASP A 2 -8.61 6.73 35.96
CA ASP A 2 -7.91 7.75 35.15
C ASP A 2 -6.49 7.34 34.74
N SER A 3 -6.33 6.09 34.26
CA SER A 3 -5.10 5.65 33.59
C SER A 3 -5.31 5.51 32.08
N GLY A 4 -4.32 5.96 31.31
CA GLY A 4 -4.25 5.74 29.86
C GLY A 4 -3.26 4.63 29.53
N ARG A 5 -3.61 3.74 28.60
CA ARG A 5 -2.71 2.67 28.12
C ARG A 5 -2.71 2.62 26.61
N ILE A 6 -1.53 2.42 26.03
CA ILE A 6 -1.34 2.30 24.58
C ILE A 6 -1.08 0.84 24.27
N TYR A 7 -1.81 0.32 23.28
CA TYR A 7 -1.58 -1.00 22.70
C TYR A 7 -1.36 -0.84 21.21
N LYS A 8 -0.26 -1.39 20.73
CA LYS A 8 0.09 -1.47 19.31
C LYS A 8 0.15 -2.94 18.93
N ALA A 9 -0.64 -3.31 17.94
CA ALA A 9 -0.62 -4.61 17.32
C ALA A 9 0.18 -4.56 16.01
N ARG A 10 0.43 -5.72 15.41
CA ARG A 10 1.19 -5.85 14.14
C ARG A 10 0.27 -5.87 12.92
N GLY A 11 -1.04 -5.98 13.15
CA GLY A 11 -2.07 -6.04 12.13
C GLY A 11 -2.33 -7.45 11.61
N GLY A 12 -3.07 -7.56 10.53
CA GLY A 12 -3.33 -8.79 9.81
C GLY A 12 -4.46 -9.64 10.38
N THR A 13 -4.74 -9.56 11.70
CA THR A 13 -5.99 -9.97 12.41
C THR A 13 -5.85 -9.91 13.93
N ASP A 14 -5.13 -8.92 14.44
CA ASP A 14 -4.95 -8.77 15.87
C ASP A 14 -6.28 -8.41 16.56
N GLU A 15 -6.57 -9.15 17.64
CA GLU A 15 -7.77 -9.02 18.44
C GLU A 15 -7.43 -8.52 19.85
N LEU A 16 -8.08 -7.44 20.27
CA LEU A 16 -8.03 -6.98 21.66
C LEU A 16 -9.12 -7.66 22.46
N ILE A 17 -8.73 -8.58 23.36
CA ILE A 17 -9.67 -9.28 24.25
C ILE A 17 -9.72 -8.58 25.62
N LEU A 18 -10.86 -7.96 25.92
CA LEU A 18 -11.14 -7.22 27.14
C LEU A 18 -11.80 -8.11 28.21
N ASN A 19 -11.03 -9.06 28.74
CA ASN A 19 -11.53 -9.98 29.77
C ASN A 19 -12.06 -9.25 31.01
N GLY A 20 -13.23 -9.64 31.47
CA GLY A 20 -13.93 -9.06 32.62
C GLY A 20 -14.61 -7.72 32.36
N LEU A 21 -14.70 -7.27 31.10
CA LEU A 21 -15.48 -6.11 30.69
C LEU A 21 -16.59 -6.54 29.74
N ASP A 22 -17.81 -6.10 30.02
CA ASP A 22 -18.93 -6.18 29.08
C ASP A 22 -18.90 -4.97 28.14
N SER A 23 -19.56 -5.06 27.00
CA SER A 23 -19.79 -3.94 26.08
C SER A 23 -20.42 -2.73 26.79
N ALA A 24 -21.23 -3.00 27.81
CA ALA A 24 -21.85 -1.98 28.66
C ALA A 24 -20.86 -1.22 29.56
N ASP A 25 -19.63 -1.70 29.77
CA ASP A 25 -18.59 -1.00 30.53
C ASP A 25 -17.82 0.02 29.67
N ILE A 26 -17.94 -0.09 28.34
CA ILE A 26 -17.35 0.84 27.39
C ILE A 26 -18.26 2.08 27.29
N LYS A 27 -17.65 3.26 27.43
CA LYS A 27 -18.35 4.54 27.31
C LYS A 27 -18.40 4.98 25.86
N SER A 28 -17.26 5.03 25.20
CA SER A 28 -17.13 5.55 23.85
C SER A 28 -15.98 4.91 23.08
N PHE A 29 -16.12 4.90 21.76
CA PHE A 29 -15.04 4.59 20.82
C PHE A 29 -14.91 5.75 19.85
N ASN A 30 -13.70 6.31 19.73
CA ASN A 30 -13.39 7.48 18.91
C ASN A 30 -14.33 8.67 19.13
N GLY A 31 -14.65 8.95 20.41
CA GLY A 31 -15.54 10.05 20.81
C GLY A 31 -17.04 9.74 20.70
N GLU A 32 -17.44 8.67 20.01
CA GLU A 32 -18.85 8.29 19.86
C GLU A 32 -19.30 7.30 20.93
N SER A 33 -20.56 7.41 21.37
CA SER A 33 -21.13 6.53 22.39
C SER A 33 -21.16 5.07 21.91
N PHE A 34 -20.46 4.18 22.62
CA PHE A 34 -20.23 2.81 22.17
C PHE A 34 -21.52 2.03 21.90
N SER A 35 -22.48 2.10 22.83
CA SER A 35 -23.79 1.44 22.68
C SER A 35 -24.68 1.97 21.54
N GLY A 36 -24.29 3.10 20.92
CA GLY A 36 -25.00 3.70 19.80
C GLY A 36 -24.39 3.37 18.44
N LEU A 37 -23.20 2.75 18.41
CA LEU A 37 -22.49 2.44 17.18
C LEU A 37 -23.14 1.24 16.48
N THR A 38 -23.45 1.44 15.20
CA THR A 38 -23.84 0.37 14.27
C THR A 38 -22.72 0.00 13.31
N ASP A 39 -21.68 0.84 13.24
CA ASP A 39 -20.49 0.67 12.43
C ASP A 39 -19.28 1.16 13.23
N TYR A 40 -18.35 0.25 13.53
CA TYR A 40 -17.15 0.53 14.31
C TYR A 40 -15.93 0.83 13.43
N THR A 41 -16.13 0.92 12.11
CA THR A 41 -15.06 1.21 11.14
C THR A 41 -14.87 2.70 10.89
N THR A 42 -15.90 3.51 11.19
CA THR A 42 -15.86 4.97 11.02
C THR A 42 -14.75 5.58 11.87
N ILE A 43 -13.92 6.42 11.25
CA ILE A 43 -12.94 7.23 11.97
C ILE A 43 -13.68 8.40 12.63
N GLY A 44 -13.54 8.49 13.96
CA GLY A 44 -14.03 9.60 14.78
C GLY A 44 -12.86 10.40 15.34
N GLU A 45 -12.94 10.80 16.60
CA GLU A 45 -11.79 11.41 17.30
C GLU A 45 -10.61 10.41 17.37
N GLN A 46 -9.41 10.89 17.05
CA GLN A 46 -8.16 10.13 17.16
C GLN A 46 -7.22 10.85 18.13
N ALA A 47 -6.42 10.07 18.86
CA ALA A 47 -5.36 10.62 19.70
C ALA A 47 -4.06 10.66 18.90
N ILE A 48 -3.39 11.82 18.89
CA ILE A 48 -2.05 11.95 18.31
C ILE A 48 -1.02 11.76 19.42
N TYR A 49 -0.19 10.72 19.29
CA TYR A 49 0.89 10.44 20.23
C TYR A 49 2.09 9.85 19.51
N GLN A 50 3.29 10.31 19.87
CA GLN A 50 4.55 9.86 19.28
C GLN A 50 4.56 9.85 17.75
N GLY A 51 3.90 10.82 17.15
CA GLY A 51 3.90 11.02 15.71
C GLY A 51 2.85 10.23 14.92
N THR A 52 2.02 9.40 15.55
CA THR A 52 0.97 8.65 14.86
C THR A 52 -0.41 8.83 15.52
N ALA A 53 -1.45 8.38 14.84
CA ALA A 53 -2.84 8.44 15.27
C ALA A 53 -3.31 7.11 15.87
N PHE A 54 -3.99 7.18 17.01
CA PHE A 54 -4.56 6.03 17.72
C PHE A 54 -6.08 6.17 17.83
N ASP A 55 -6.77 5.04 17.67
CA ASP A 55 -8.16 4.91 18.09
C ASP A 55 -8.27 5.03 19.62
N ILE A 56 -9.37 5.59 20.12
CA ILE A 56 -9.58 5.84 21.56
C ILE A 56 -10.79 5.03 22.04
N LEU A 57 -10.56 4.12 22.98
CA LEU A 57 -11.61 3.40 23.70
C LEU A 57 -11.67 3.90 25.15
N SER A 58 -12.70 4.67 25.48
CA SER A 58 -12.90 5.20 26.82
C SER A 58 -13.86 4.31 27.63
N LEU A 59 -13.48 3.98 28.85
CA LEU A 59 -14.28 3.15 29.76
C LEU A 59 -15.10 4.02 30.74
N LYS A 60 -16.21 3.49 31.24
CA LYS A 60 -17.08 4.21 32.20
C LYS A 60 -16.42 4.47 33.55
N ASN A 61 -15.36 3.73 33.88
CA ASN A 61 -14.58 3.89 35.10
C ASN A 61 -13.52 5.03 35.01
N GLY A 62 -13.41 5.72 33.87
CA GLY A 62 -12.47 6.82 33.62
C GLY A 62 -11.15 6.41 32.96
N ASP A 63 -10.88 5.12 32.77
CA ASP A 63 -9.67 4.66 32.07
C ASP A 63 -9.83 4.79 30.54
N GLU A 64 -8.71 4.98 29.83
CA GLU A 64 -8.64 5.07 28.38
C GLU A 64 -7.64 4.07 27.79
N ILE A 65 -8.02 3.49 26.66
CA ILE A 65 -7.21 2.54 25.91
C ILE A 65 -7.02 3.11 24.50
N TYR A 66 -5.76 3.31 24.09
CA TYR A 66 -5.38 3.80 22.78
C TYR A 66 -4.88 2.64 21.91
N LEU A 67 -5.43 2.50 20.71
CA LEU A 67 -5.28 1.32 19.87
C LEU A 67 -4.75 1.67 18.48
N GLN A 68 -3.82 0.85 17.98
CA GLN A 68 -3.32 0.88 16.60
C GLN A 68 -3.07 -0.56 16.13
N GLY A 69 -3.47 -0.87 14.89
CA GLY A 69 -3.20 -2.17 14.24
C GLY A 69 -4.08 -3.31 14.74
N PHE A 70 -5.25 -3.01 15.34
CA PHE A 70 -6.21 -4.03 15.76
C PHE A 70 -7.38 -4.07 14.79
N GLU A 71 -7.83 -5.27 14.44
CA GLU A 71 -8.98 -5.48 13.55
C GLU A 71 -10.27 -5.75 14.31
N LYS A 72 -10.16 -6.14 15.59
CA LYS A 72 -11.29 -6.57 16.40
C LYS A 72 -11.12 -6.23 17.87
N ILE A 73 -12.22 -5.83 18.51
CA ILE A 73 -12.35 -5.68 19.97
C ILE A 73 -13.36 -6.72 20.45
N THR A 74 -13.00 -7.50 21.45
CA THR A 74 -13.88 -8.53 22.02
C THR A 74 -14.07 -8.30 23.51
N THR A 75 -15.34 -8.25 23.93
CA THR A 75 -15.79 -8.16 25.32
C THR A 75 -16.28 -9.53 25.77
N GLU A 76 -16.68 -9.65 27.04
CA GLU A 76 -17.26 -10.91 27.57
C GLU A 76 -18.57 -11.30 26.87
N ASP A 77 -19.32 -10.31 26.38
CA ASP A 77 -20.66 -10.46 25.81
C ASP A 77 -20.73 -10.37 24.28
N ASP A 78 -19.71 -9.81 23.61
CA ASP A 78 -19.77 -9.56 22.16
C ASP A 78 -18.39 -9.32 21.51
N SER A 79 -18.40 -9.10 20.19
CA SER A 79 -17.24 -8.95 19.32
C SER A 79 -17.48 -7.89 18.24
N TYR A 80 -16.58 -6.93 18.12
CA TYR A 80 -16.72 -5.74 17.28
C TYR A 80 -15.57 -5.61 16.29
N ARG A 81 -15.87 -5.65 14.99
CA ARG A 81 -14.89 -5.44 13.92
C ARG A 81 -14.61 -3.94 13.76
N ILE A 82 -13.34 -3.55 13.85
CA ILE A 82 -12.88 -2.15 13.75
C ILE A 82 -11.99 -1.91 12.51
N ARG A 83 -12.27 -2.66 11.45
CA ARG A 83 -11.67 -2.52 10.12
C ARG A 83 -12.73 -2.67 9.04
N GLU A 84 -12.47 -2.13 7.86
CA GLU A 84 -13.40 -2.28 6.76
C GLU A 84 -13.63 -3.76 6.41
N ALA A 85 -14.89 -4.07 6.10
CA ALA A 85 -15.29 -5.42 5.76
C ALA A 85 -14.68 -5.87 4.43
N MET A 86 -13.84 -6.89 4.50
CA MET A 86 -13.46 -7.71 3.35
C MET A 86 -14.64 -8.62 2.98
N SER A 87 -14.89 -8.79 1.67
CA SER A 87 -15.99 -9.62 1.14
C SER A 87 -15.50 -11.00 0.72
N ASP A 88 -16.43 -11.90 0.35
CA ASP A 88 -16.09 -13.23 -0.17
C ASP A 88 -15.18 -13.19 -1.40
N SER A 89 -15.23 -12.09 -2.15
CA SER A 89 -14.36 -11.84 -3.30
C SER A 89 -12.90 -11.60 -2.89
N THR A 90 -12.66 -10.89 -1.78
CA THR A 90 -11.30 -10.51 -1.35
C THR A 90 -10.66 -11.53 -0.41
N LYS A 91 -11.35 -12.63 -0.07
CA LYS A 91 -10.94 -13.56 0.98
C LYS A 91 -9.61 -14.28 0.74
N GLU A 92 -9.20 -14.40 -0.53
CA GLU A 92 -7.93 -15.02 -0.92
C GLU A 92 -6.84 -13.97 -1.22
N GLN A 93 -7.13 -12.67 -1.08
CA GLN A 93 -6.15 -11.59 -1.26
C GLN A 93 -5.31 -11.40 0.01
N TRP A 94 -4.39 -12.33 0.23
CA TRP A 94 -3.48 -12.31 1.39
C TRP A 94 -2.70 -11.00 1.47
N ASN A 95 -2.37 -10.39 0.33
CA ASN A 95 -1.66 -9.12 0.27
C ASN A 95 -2.41 -7.99 0.98
N LEU A 96 -3.75 -7.98 0.92
CA LEU A 96 -4.54 -6.98 1.63
C LEU A 96 -4.48 -7.15 3.15
N GLN A 97 -4.39 -8.41 3.63
CA GLN A 97 -4.27 -8.69 5.06
C GLN A 97 -2.85 -8.43 5.56
N ALA A 98 -1.83 -8.91 4.86
CA ALA A 98 -0.44 -8.77 5.26
C ALA A 98 0.08 -7.32 5.28
N MET A 99 -0.66 -6.38 4.68
CA MET A 99 -0.32 -4.96 4.65
C MET A 99 -1.33 -4.06 5.38
N ASP A 100 -2.33 -4.62 6.08
CA ASP A 100 -3.38 -3.86 6.79
C ASP A 100 -4.18 -2.87 5.92
N ALA A 101 -4.47 -3.26 4.69
CA ALA A 101 -5.23 -2.40 3.77
C ALA A 101 -6.61 -2.01 4.35
N GLY A 102 -7.29 -2.97 5.00
CA GLY A 102 -8.61 -2.73 5.60
C GLY A 102 -8.63 -1.77 6.79
N GLY A 103 -7.50 -1.63 7.50
CA GLY A 103 -7.32 -0.63 8.54
C GLY A 103 -7.13 0.77 7.95
N ALA A 104 -6.31 0.87 6.89
CA ALA A 104 -6.09 2.12 6.17
C ALA A 104 -7.36 2.67 5.51
N TRP A 105 -8.21 1.81 4.95
CA TRP A 105 -9.43 2.22 4.26
C TRP A 105 -10.48 2.94 5.13
N ARG A 106 -10.34 2.83 6.45
CA ARG A 106 -11.13 3.61 7.41
C ARG A 106 -10.84 5.10 7.29
N PHE A 107 -9.61 5.47 6.97
CA PHE A 107 -9.16 6.87 6.82
C PHE A 107 -9.50 7.40 5.44
N ASN A 108 -9.03 6.72 4.39
CA ASN A 108 -9.34 7.05 3.00
C ASN A 108 -9.15 5.85 2.08
N LYS A 109 -9.71 5.93 0.87
CA LYS A 109 -9.54 4.91 -0.19
C LYS A 109 -8.91 5.48 -1.45
N GLY A 110 -8.20 6.59 -1.31
CA GLY A 110 -7.70 7.38 -2.41
C GLY A 110 -8.34 8.75 -2.53
N SER A 111 -7.80 9.54 -3.47
CA SER A 111 -8.23 10.90 -3.80
C SER A 111 -8.05 11.15 -5.29
N GLU A 112 -8.96 11.92 -5.88
CA GLU A 112 -8.84 12.40 -7.27
C GLU A 112 -7.59 13.28 -7.49
N ASP A 113 -7.04 13.86 -6.41
CA ASP A 113 -5.83 14.67 -6.42
C ASP A 113 -4.53 13.85 -6.46
N VAL A 114 -4.60 12.52 -6.35
CA VAL A 114 -3.42 11.63 -6.42
C VAL A 114 -3.62 10.61 -7.54
N VAL A 115 -2.86 10.75 -8.60
CA VAL A 115 -2.95 9.92 -9.80
C VAL A 115 -1.93 8.80 -9.74
N LEU A 116 -2.41 7.57 -9.89
CA LEU A 116 -1.55 6.42 -10.16
C LEU A 116 -1.16 6.41 -11.65
N VAL A 117 0.12 6.16 -11.92
CA VAL A 117 0.67 6.07 -13.27
C VAL A 117 1.33 4.72 -13.45
N SER A 118 0.71 3.81 -14.20
CA SER A 118 1.27 2.50 -14.52
C SER A 118 2.17 2.59 -15.75
N LEU A 119 3.46 2.33 -15.55
CA LEU A 119 4.48 2.20 -16.59
C LEU A 119 4.73 0.71 -16.82
N ASP A 120 3.90 0.11 -17.66
CA ASP A 120 3.83 -1.35 -17.79
C ASP A 120 3.40 -1.81 -19.21
N SER A 121 3.00 -3.06 -19.41
CA SER A 121 2.58 -3.60 -20.70
C SER A 121 1.18 -3.15 -21.15
N GLY A 122 0.59 -2.14 -20.51
CA GLY A 122 -0.79 -1.73 -20.74
C GLY A 122 -1.83 -2.84 -20.45
N ILE A 123 -3.03 -2.68 -21.02
CA ILE A 123 -4.16 -3.61 -20.90
C ILE A 123 -4.62 -4.11 -22.28
N THR A 124 -5.33 -5.24 -22.32
CA THR A 124 -6.18 -5.63 -23.44
C THR A 124 -7.51 -4.89 -23.39
N ASP A 125 -8.28 -4.90 -24.49
CA ASP A 125 -9.69 -4.54 -24.44
C ASP A 125 -10.45 -5.49 -23.51
N THR A 126 -11.11 -4.92 -22.51
CA THR A 126 -11.87 -5.65 -21.48
C THR A 126 -13.38 -5.60 -21.72
N THR A 127 -13.82 -4.96 -22.82
CA THR A 127 -15.24 -4.72 -23.10
C THR A 127 -16.04 -6.02 -23.09
N GLY A 128 -16.94 -6.15 -22.11
CA GLY A 128 -17.80 -7.32 -21.93
C GLY A 128 -17.11 -8.54 -21.30
N ALA A 129 -15.81 -8.47 -20.99
CA ALA A 129 -15.10 -9.49 -20.24
C ALA A 129 -15.24 -9.24 -18.73
N HIS A 130 -14.93 -8.02 -18.29
CA HIS A 130 -14.99 -7.62 -16.88
C HIS A 130 -14.88 -6.08 -16.75
N ASP A 131 -15.13 -5.52 -15.55
CA ASP A 131 -15.19 -4.07 -15.35
C ASP A 131 -14.40 -3.54 -14.14
N GLU A 132 -13.64 -4.39 -13.45
CA GLU A 132 -12.91 -4.09 -12.22
C GLU A 132 -11.91 -2.94 -12.38
N ILE A 133 -11.32 -2.80 -13.58
CA ILE A 133 -10.39 -1.72 -13.90
C ILE A 133 -10.90 -0.84 -15.05
N SER A 134 -12.22 -0.77 -15.26
CA SER A 134 -12.80 0.00 -16.38
C SER A 134 -12.56 1.52 -16.29
N HIS A 135 -12.09 2.02 -15.15
CA HIS A 135 -11.73 3.42 -14.92
C HIS A 135 -10.30 3.77 -15.35
N VAL A 136 -9.49 2.78 -15.73
CA VAL A 136 -8.14 3.00 -16.26
C VAL A 136 -8.21 3.86 -17.52
N GLN A 137 -7.48 4.98 -17.50
CA GLN A 137 -7.31 5.84 -18.66
C GLN A 137 -5.98 5.50 -19.33
N MET A 138 -6.02 4.70 -20.38
CA MET A 138 -4.84 4.45 -21.20
C MET A 138 -4.46 5.72 -21.96
N GLN A 139 -3.28 6.24 -21.66
CA GLN A 139 -2.72 7.44 -22.28
C GLN A 139 -2.01 7.13 -23.60
N THR A 140 -1.58 5.88 -23.76
CA THR A 140 -1.14 5.28 -25.02
C THR A 140 -2.24 4.38 -25.59
N GLY A 141 -2.01 3.79 -26.77
CA GLY A 141 -2.88 2.69 -27.22
C GLY A 141 -2.90 1.53 -26.22
N LEU A 142 -4.01 0.79 -26.20
CA LEU A 142 -4.10 -0.53 -25.55
C LEU A 142 -3.03 -1.44 -26.18
N ASN A 143 -2.20 -2.14 -25.39
CA ASN A 143 -1.50 -3.30 -25.93
C ASN A 143 -0.91 -4.28 -24.89
N ASP A 144 -1.77 -5.10 -24.29
CA ASP A 144 -1.30 -6.33 -23.65
C ASP A 144 -1.15 -7.47 -24.69
N SER A 145 0.08 -7.58 -25.22
CA SER A 145 0.60 -8.61 -26.16
C SER A 145 0.52 -10.08 -25.67
N GLY A 146 -0.46 -10.43 -24.84
CA GLY A 146 -0.66 -11.74 -24.22
C GLY A 146 0.10 -11.93 -22.91
N SER A 147 0.73 -10.89 -22.37
CA SER A 147 1.52 -10.96 -21.13
C SER A 147 0.66 -10.82 -19.87
N GLN A 148 -0.46 -10.11 -19.94
CA GLN A 148 -1.37 -9.77 -18.85
C GLN A 148 -0.72 -9.02 -17.68
N HIS A 149 0.52 -8.57 -17.86
CA HIS A 149 1.38 -8.07 -16.80
C HIS A 149 0.90 -6.71 -16.26
N GLY A 150 0.76 -5.72 -17.13
CA GLY A 150 0.24 -4.40 -16.76
C GLY A 150 -1.20 -4.47 -16.28
N HIS A 151 -2.00 -5.37 -16.86
CA HIS A 151 -3.36 -5.62 -16.42
C HIS A 151 -3.41 -6.11 -14.96
N HIS A 152 -2.61 -7.13 -14.61
CA HIS A 152 -2.53 -7.61 -13.24
C HIS A 152 -2.08 -6.50 -12.28
N ALA A 153 -1.01 -5.77 -12.64
CA ALA A 153 -0.48 -4.69 -11.81
C ALA A 153 -1.51 -3.59 -11.54
N MET A 154 -2.21 -3.13 -12.57
CA MET A 154 -3.28 -2.13 -12.44
C MET A 154 -4.46 -2.61 -11.61
N SER A 155 -4.78 -3.91 -11.69
CA SER A 155 -5.84 -4.52 -10.88
C SER A 155 -5.49 -4.59 -9.39
N ILE A 156 -4.23 -4.90 -9.05
CA ILE A 156 -3.74 -4.86 -7.68
C ILE A 156 -3.80 -3.42 -7.13
N MET A 157 -3.39 -2.43 -7.92
CA MET A 157 -3.40 -1.04 -7.48
C MET A 157 -4.81 -0.49 -7.23
N SER A 158 -5.76 -0.74 -8.15
CA SER A 158 -7.01 0.03 -8.16
C SER A 158 -8.27 -0.70 -8.63
N ALA A 159 -8.34 -2.04 -8.61
CA ALA A 159 -9.60 -2.72 -8.88
C ALA A 159 -10.75 -2.17 -7.98
N LYS A 160 -11.92 -1.94 -8.57
CA LYS A 160 -13.08 -1.36 -7.89
C LYS A 160 -13.46 -2.11 -6.62
N HIS A 161 -13.88 -1.37 -5.60
CA HIS A 161 -14.49 -1.95 -4.39
C HIS A 161 -16.01 -2.11 -4.60
N ASN A 162 -16.43 -3.17 -5.29
CA ASN A 162 -17.84 -3.47 -5.57
C ASN A 162 -18.27 -4.88 -5.08
N SER A 163 -17.46 -5.48 -4.21
CA SER A 163 -17.66 -6.84 -3.67
C SER A 163 -17.68 -7.95 -4.74
N ALA A 164 -17.17 -7.68 -5.94
CA ALA A 164 -16.98 -8.68 -7.00
C ALA A 164 -15.48 -8.96 -7.20
N ASN A 165 -15.15 -10.22 -7.46
CA ASN A 165 -13.82 -10.72 -7.84
C ASN A 165 -12.64 -10.33 -6.92
N ILE A 166 -12.09 -9.12 -7.03
CA ILE A 166 -10.96 -8.61 -6.22
C ILE A 166 -11.16 -7.13 -5.85
N ALA A 167 -10.43 -6.65 -4.85
CA ALA A 167 -10.33 -5.24 -4.51
C ALA A 167 -8.90 -4.74 -4.71
N GLY A 168 -8.73 -3.56 -5.31
CA GLY A 168 -7.44 -2.88 -5.39
C GLY A 168 -7.05 -2.28 -4.04
N ILE A 169 -5.77 -1.94 -3.88
CA ILE A 169 -5.27 -1.19 -2.72
C ILE A 169 -5.99 0.14 -2.59
N THR A 170 -6.25 0.80 -3.71
CA THR A 170 -6.99 2.07 -3.77
C THR A 170 -8.28 1.89 -4.55
N LYS A 171 -9.23 2.78 -4.35
CA LYS A 171 -10.52 2.80 -5.05
C LYS A 171 -10.73 4.11 -5.80
N ASP A 172 -10.40 5.22 -5.15
CA ASP A 172 -10.83 6.56 -5.56
C ASP A 172 -9.71 7.36 -6.25
N ASN A 173 -8.51 6.76 -6.44
CA ASN A 173 -7.42 7.35 -7.21
C ASN A 173 -7.64 7.17 -8.73
N PRO A 174 -7.46 8.21 -9.56
CA PRO A 174 -7.37 8.07 -11.00
C PRO A 174 -6.16 7.21 -11.36
N LEU A 175 -6.30 6.39 -12.41
CA LEU A 175 -5.22 5.54 -12.89
C LEU A 175 -4.96 5.79 -14.38
N TRP A 176 -3.77 6.27 -14.68
CA TRP A 176 -3.25 6.43 -16.03
C TRP A 176 -2.37 5.24 -16.39
N GLY A 177 -2.67 4.58 -17.51
CA GLY A 177 -1.87 3.49 -18.04
C GLY A 177 -1.03 3.93 -19.23
N TYR A 178 0.26 3.60 -19.18
CA TYR A 178 1.19 3.77 -20.29
C TYR A 178 1.76 2.41 -20.66
N THR A 179 1.53 2.02 -21.92
CA THR A 179 2.19 0.87 -22.51
C THR A 179 3.63 1.26 -22.81
N ILE A 180 4.59 0.69 -22.07
CA ILE A 180 6.03 0.96 -22.25
C ILE A 180 6.74 -0.17 -23.02
N GLY A 181 7.82 0.19 -23.70
CA GLY A 181 8.66 -0.70 -24.50
C GLY A 181 8.27 -0.70 -25.97
N THR A 182 9.12 -0.12 -26.81
CA THR A 182 8.87 0.03 -28.27
C THR A 182 8.67 -1.30 -28.99
N TRP A 183 9.25 -2.40 -28.50
CA TRP A 183 9.02 -3.76 -29.02
C TRP A 183 7.57 -4.25 -28.86
N ARG A 184 6.78 -3.61 -28.00
CA ARG A 184 5.33 -3.84 -27.83
C ARG A 184 4.49 -2.74 -28.49
N ASN A 185 5.07 -1.94 -29.40
CA ASN A 185 4.46 -0.69 -29.88
C ASN A 185 4.09 0.28 -28.74
N GLY A 186 4.80 0.19 -27.61
CA GLY A 186 4.71 1.13 -26.51
C GLY A 186 5.57 2.36 -26.75
N VAL A 187 5.57 3.25 -25.76
CA VAL A 187 6.47 4.41 -25.69
C VAL A 187 7.67 4.09 -24.80
N ASP A 188 8.68 4.95 -24.84
CA ASP A 188 9.80 4.87 -23.91
C ASP A 188 9.39 5.35 -22.51
N ILE A 189 10.08 4.87 -21.47
CA ILE A 189 9.77 5.20 -20.07
C ILE A 189 9.86 6.71 -19.84
N TYR A 190 10.90 7.36 -20.40
CA TYR A 190 11.08 8.81 -20.29
C TYR A 190 9.90 9.57 -20.89
N ASP A 191 9.47 9.22 -22.11
CA ASP A 191 8.34 9.87 -22.78
C ASP A 191 7.03 9.71 -21.99
N ALA A 192 6.81 8.55 -21.38
CA ALA A 192 5.63 8.32 -20.53
C ALA A 192 5.65 9.21 -19.26
N ILE A 193 6.82 9.37 -18.63
CA ILE A 193 6.99 10.24 -17.46
C ILE A 193 6.76 11.71 -17.84
N GLU A 194 7.35 12.17 -18.95
CA GLU A 194 7.18 13.54 -19.43
C GLU A 194 5.73 13.84 -19.84
N ASP A 195 5.04 12.90 -20.50
CA ASP A 195 3.63 13.06 -20.85
C ASP A 195 2.74 13.13 -19.60
N ALA A 196 2.97 12.27 -18.60
CA ALA A 196 2.26 12.32 -17.32
C ALA A 196 2.50 13.65 -16.59
N LYS A 197 3.75 14.13 -16.54
CA LYS A 197 4.10 15.46 -15.99
C LYS A 197 3.34 16.57 -16.71
N SER A 198 3.24 16.51 -18.03
CA SER A 198 2.57 17.54 -18.83
C SER A 198 1.06 17.60 -18.62
N LYS A 199 0.43 16.47 -18.27
CA LYS A 199 -1.00 16.33 -18.02
C LYS A 199 -1.40 16.61 -16.58
N ARG A 200 -0.44 16.61 -15.66
CA ARG A 200 -0.65 16.85 -14.24
C ARG A 200 -1.30 18.22 -14.00
N GLU A 201 -2.38 18.21 -13.23
CA GLU A 201 -3.04 19.45 -12.80
C GLU A 201 -2.32 20.09 -11.59
N CYS A 202 -2.52 21.40 -11.41
CA CYS A 202 -1.91 22.11 -10.28
C CYS A 202 -2.41 21.54 -8.96
N GLY A 203 -1.48 21.15 -8.07
CA GLY A 203 -1.83 20.56 -6.78
C GLY A 203 -2.03 19.05 -6.82
N GLN A 204 -2.04 18.42 -7.99
CA GLN A 204 -2.14 16.96 -8.13
C GLN A 204 -0.81 16.28 -7.75
N ARG A 205 -0.84 15.00 -7.38
CA ARG A 205 0.33 14.16 -7.10
C ARG A 205 0.36 12.98 -8.06
N LEU A 206 1.56 12.51 -8.40
CA LEU A 206 1.76 11.40 -9.31
C LEU A 206 2.50 10.27 -8.60
N VAL A 207 1.91 9.08 -8.60
CA VAL A 207 2.53 7.85 -8.08
C VAL A 207 2.82 6.93 -9.25
N PHE A 208 4.08 6.86 -9.64
CA PHE A 208 4.54 6.04 -10.74
C PHE A 208 4.81 4.61 -10.27
N GLN A 209 4.16 3.65 -10.91
CA GLN A 209 4.36 2.22 -10.74
C GLN A 209 5.16 1.70 -11.94
N ASN A 210 6.43 1.32 -11.73
CA ASN A 210 7.28 0.70 -12.75
C ASN A 210 7.52 -0.78 -12.45
N GLY A 211 6.62 -1.62 -12.96
CA GLY A 211 6.64 -3.07 -12.79
C GLY A 211 7.33 -3.82 -13.93
N SER A 212 7.40 -3.23 -15.13
CA SER A 212 8.07 -3.80 -16.29
C SER A 212 9.37 -3.05 -16.59
N GLY A 213 10.49 -3.76 -16.60
CA GLY A 213 11.80 -3.19 -16.88
C GLY A 213 12.18 -3.26 -18.36
N SER A 214 12.78 -2.19 -18.85
CA SER A 214 13.82 -2.23 -19.87
C SER A 214 15.20 -2.31 -19.17
N GLY A 215 16.27 -2.63 -19.90
CA GLY A 215 17.61 -2.65 -19.30
C GLY A 215 18.00 -1.28 -18.73
N TRP A 216 18.98 -1.22 -17.82
CA TRP A 216 19.52 0.06 -17.35
C TRP A 216 19.97 0.93 -18.54
N GLY A 217 19.54 2.20 -18.56
CA GLY A 217 19.82 3.12 -19.65
C GLY A 217 18.90 3.00 -20.87
N ASP A 218 17.94 2.08 -20.88
CA ASP A 218 16.97 1.89 -21.96
C ASP A 218 15.65 2.62 -21.65
N TRP A 219 15.75 3.94 -21.42
CA TRP A 219 14.58 4.79 -21.09
C TRP A 219 14.11 5.67 -22.25
N GLY A 220 14.77 5.63 -23.41
CA GLY A 220 14.56 6.57 -24.51
C GLY A 220 15.23 7.93 -24.33
N ALA A 221 16.01 8.13 -23.27
CA ALA A 221 16.72 9.37 -22.96
C ALA A 221 18.11 9.11 -22.38
N THR A 222 18.95 10.14 -22.33
CA THR A 222 20.24 10.07 -21.62
C THR A 222 20.01 9.97 -20.10
N GLU A 223 20.98 9.40 -19.37
CA GLU A 223 20.92 9.34 -17.91
C GLU A 223 20.77 10.74 -17.28
N ALA A 224 21.42 11.76 -17.84
CA ALA A 224 21.30 13.13 -17.35
C ALA A 224 19.87 13.68 -17.50
N GLU A 225 19.23 13.45 -18.64
CA GLU A 225 17.83 13.86 -18.88
C GLU A 225 16.88 13.14 -17.94
N MET A 226 17.05 11.82 -17.76
CA MET A 226 16.23 11.03 -16.86
C MET A 226 16.36 11.49 -15.41
N ARG A 227 17.60 11.75 -14.96
CA ARG A 227 17.88 12.29 -13.62
C ARG A 227 17.21 13.65 -13.41
N THR A 228 17.32 14.55 -14.38
CA THR A 228 16.61 15.85 -14.31
C THR A 228 15.09 15.65 -14.26
N SER A 229 14.54 14.73 -15.04
CA SER A 229 13.11 14.43 -15.04
C SER A 229 12.62 13.96 -13.66
N ILE A 230 13.35 13.05 -13.00
CA ILE A 230 13.02 12.59 -11.64
C ILE A 230 13.17 13.73 -10.62
N GLU A 231 14.27 14.50 -10.68
CA GLU A 231 14.52 15.63 -9.78
C GLU A 231 13.40 16.67 -9.81
N GLU A 232 12.91 17.01 -11.00
CA GLU A 232 11.80 17.95 -11.21
C GLU A 232 10.47 17.50 -10.58
N THR A 233 10.36 16.25 -10.15
CA THR A 233 9.16 15.68 -9.53
C THR A 233 9.27 15.54 -8.02
N ALA A 234 10.38 15.91 -7.37
CA ALA A 234 10.60 15.67 -5.94
C ALA A 234 9.42 16.05 -5.02
N ASP A 235 8.76 17.19 -5.30
CA ASP A 235 7.65 17.70 -4.49
C ASP A 235 6.28 17.10 -4.82
N TYR A 236 6.13 16.40 -5.96
CA TYR A 236 4.81 15.95 -6.43
C TYR A 236 4.76 14.56 -7.08
N GLY A 237 5.89 13.89 -7.20
CA GLY A 237 6.05 12.55 -7.77
C GLY A 237 6.69 11.59 -6.78
N PHE A 238 6.18 10.35 -6.75
CA PHE A 238 6.79 9.21 -6.05
C PHE A 238 6.90 8.05 -7.04
N PHE A 239 8.02 7.36 -7.06
CA PHE A 239 8.27 6.23 -7.97
C PHE A 239 8.45 4.94 -7.17
N SER A 240 7.52 4.00 -7.35
CA SER A 240 7.68 2.61 -6.95
C SER A 240 8.29 1.83 -8.10
N ALA A 241 9.46 1.22 -7.91
CA ALA A 241 10.19 0.47 -8.93
C ALA A 241 10.46 -0.98 -8.50
N SER A 242 10.23 -1.96 -9.37
CA SER A 242 10.47 -3.36 -9.01
C SER A 242 11.98 -3.65 -8.87
N ALA A 243 12.37 -4.42 -7.86
CA ALA A 243 13.79 -4.66 -7.54
C ALA A 243 14.52 -5.63 -8.50
N GLY A 244 13.79 -6.29 -9.40
CA GLY A 244 14.32 -7.31 -10.32
C GLY A 244 14.24 -8.74 -9.76
N ASN A 245 14.28 -9.72 -10.67
CA ASN A 245 14.00 -11.13 -10.38
C ASN A 245 15.20 -12.06 -10.67
N ASP A 246 16.43 -11.56 -10.48
CA ASP A 246 17.68 -12.23 -10.87
C ASP A 246 18.32 -13.01 -9.72
N SER A 247 17.67 -13.05 -8.54
CA SER A 247 18.24 -13.62 -7.30
C SER A 247 19.57 -12.94 -6.89
N ALA A 248 19.75 -11.68 -7.27
CA ALA A 248 20.92 -10.90 -6.91
C ALA A 248 20.92 -10.59 -5.40
N THR A 249 22.09 -10.60 -4.76
CA THR A 249 22.23 -10.31 -3.32
C THR A 249 23.20 -9.15 -3.05
N ASP A 250 23.70 -8.55 -4.12
CA ASP A 250 24.65 -7.44 -4.15
C ASP A 250 24.01 -6.13 -4.62
N GLY A 251 22.70 -6.12 -4.86
CA GLY A 251 21.93 -4.91 -5.12
C GLY A 251 20.80 -5.05 -6.14
N VAL A 252 20.04 -3.96 -6.27
CA VAL A 252 18.98 -3.77 -7.27
C VAL A 252 19.47 -3.02 -8.50
N ALA A 253 20.74 -2.61 -8.55
CA ALA A 253 21.35 -1.94 -9.70
C ALA A 253 21.16 -2.72 -11.03
N GLY A 254 21.14 -4.06 -10.97
CA GLY A 254 20.92 -4.93 -12.13
C GLY A 254 19.48 -4.98 -12.64
N ALA A 255 18.50 -4.49 -11.87
CA ALA A 255 17.07 -4.56 -12.20
C ALA A 255 16.68 -3.79 -13.47
N GLY A 256 17.49 -2.80 -13.86
CA GLY A 256 17.15 -1.88 -14.93
C GLY A 256 16.00 -0.95 -14.55
N GLY A 257 15.31 -0.40 -15.56
CA GLY A 257 14.24 0.57 -15.32
C GLY A 257 14.70 1.72 -14.42
N ILE A 258 13.85 2.16 -13.50
CA ILE A 258 14.14 3.29 -12.61
C ILE A 258 14.60 2.89 -11.20
N ALA A 259 14.64 1.60 -10.88
CA ALA A 259 14.96 1.13 -9.53
C ALA A 259 16.35 1.59 -9.01
N PRO A 260 17.42 1.61 -9.83
CA PRO A 260 18.74 2.01 -9.32
C PRO A 260 18.83 3.49 -8.91
N PHE A 261 17.90 4.34 -9.38
CA PHE A 261 17.82 5.75 -8.96
C PHE A 261 17.41 5.94 -7.48
N GLN A 262 16.96 4.88 -6.79
CA GLN A 262 16.57 4.97 -5.37
C GLN A 262 17.71 5.43 -4.44
N THR A 263 18.97 5.21 -4.82
CA THR A 263 20.14 5.67 -4.04
C THR A 263 20.35 7.18 -4.13
N ASP A 264 19.87 7.76 -5.23
CA ASP A 264 20.14 9.13 -5.64
C ASP A 264 18.96 10.07 -5.37
N PHE A 265 17.75 9.53 -5.31
CA PHE A 265 16.51 10.30 -5.18
C PHE A 265 15.63 9.71 -4.10
N ASP A 266 15.26 10.54 -3.14
CA ASP A 266 14.41 10.18 -2.00
C ASP A 266 12.96 9.88 -2.39
N ASN A 267 12.50 10.32 -3.55
CA ASN A 267 11.17 10.01 -4.07
C ASN A 267 11.13 8.74 -4.93
N VAL A 268 12.21 7.93 -4.96
CA VAL A 268 12.27 6.64 -5.67
C VAL A 268 12.46 5.51 -4.66
N ALA A 269 11.63 4.47 -4.76
CA ALA A 269 11.67 3.29 -3.90
C ALA A 269 11.82 2.01 -4.74
N SER A 270 12.81 1.19 -4.41
CA SER A 270 12.99 -0.16 -4.96
C SER A 270 12.23 -1.21 -4.12
N VAL A 271 11.49 -2.09 -4.78
CA VAL A 271 10.54 -3.00 -4.11
C VAL A 271 10.84 -4.46 -4.42
N GLY A 272 11.24 -5.19 -3.37
CA GLY A 272 11.45 -6.64 -3.40
C GLY A 272 10.16 -7.43 -3.20
N ALA A 273 10.20 -8.73 -3.48
CA ALA A 273 9.05 -9.62 -3.41
C ALA A 273 9.03 -10.45 -2.13
N LEU A 274 7.99 -10.25 -1.30
CA LEU A 274 7.73 -11.03 -0.09
C LEU A 274 6.69 -12.13 -0.38
N GLU A 275 7.04 -13.38 -0.15
CA GLU A 275 6.13 -14.52 -0.27
C GLU A 275 5.68 -15.01 1.11
N PHE A 276 4.47 -15.56 1.18
CA PHE A 276 4.01 -16.24 2.39
C PHE A 276 4.57 -17.67 2.45
N THR A 277 4.88 -18.14 3.65
CA THR A 277 5.33 -19.53 3.90
C THR A 277 4.23 -20.39 4.52
N GLY A 278 3.18 -19.75 5.01
CA GLY A 278 2.01 -20.39 5.58
C GLY A 278 0.83 -19.43 5.63
N THR A 279 -0.36 -19.99 5.53
CA THR A 279 -1.61 -19.24 5.67
C THR A 279 -2.51 -19.93 6.69
N GLU A 280 -3.43 -19.16 7.26
CA GLU A 280 -4.52 -19.68 8.07
C GLU A 280 -5.84 -18.99 7.69
N GLU A 281 -6.94 -19.70 7.95
CA GLU A 281 -8.28 -19.16 7.79
C GLU A 281 -8.69 -18.41 9.07
N ILE A 282 -9.06 -17.15 8.90
CA ILE A 282 -9.47 -16.20 9.93
C ILE A 282 -10.86 -15.66 9.59
N ASP A 283 -11.61 -15.16 10.57
CA ASP A 283 -12.89 -14.46 10.37
C ASP A 283 -13.87 -15.14 9.39
N ALA A 284 -14.82 -15.92 9.92
CA ALA A 284 -15.88 -16.48 9.08
C ALA A 284 -16.69 -15.39 8.37
N ILE A 285 -16.88 -15.55 7.06
CA ILE A 285 -17.66 -14.68 6.17
C ILE A 285 -18.65 -15.52 5.33
N ILE A 286 -19.49 -14.86 4.51
CA ILE A 286 -20.58 -15.51 3.74
C ILE A 286 -20.02 -16.25 2.51
N GLY A 287 -19.21 -17.27 2.70
CA GLY A 287 -18.57 -17.95 1.56
C GLY A 287 -17.23 -18.56 1.88
N GLY A 288 -16.85 -18.59 3.16
CA GLY A 288 -15.62 -19.19 3.66
C GLY A 288 -15.09 -18.37 4.82
N SER A 289 -13.77 -18.21 4.83
CA SER A 289 -13.02 -17.45 5.81
C SER A 289 -12.05 -16.55 5.06
N LEU A 290 -11.64 -15.45 5.67
CA LEU A 290 -10.51 -14.67 5.19
C LEU A 290 -9.21 -15.49 5.32
N THR A 291 -8.23 -15.22 4.48
CA THR A 291 -6.91 -15.86 4.54
C THR A 291 -5.90 -14.88 5.12
N ASN A 292 -5.27 -15.22 6.24
CA ASN A 292 -4.12 -14.49 6.77
C ASN A 292 -2.83 -15.28 6.59
N VAL A 293 -1.70 -14.62 6.75
CA VAL A 293 -0.36 -15.22 6.73
C VAL A 293 0.11 -15.55 8.14
N THR A 294 0.69 -16.74 8.30
CA THR A 294 1.32 -17.17 9.55
C THR A 294 2.85 -17.08 9.50
N GLY A 295 3.39 -16.78 8.32
CA GLY A 295 4.82 -16.58 8.10
C GLY A 295 5.10 -16.06 6.71
N THR A 296 6.22 -15.37 6.57
CA THR A 296 6.69 -14.78 5.32
C THR A 296 8.19 -15.02 5.14
N GLN A 297 8.66 -14.96 3.90
CA GLN A 297 10.08 -14.95 3.55
C GLN A 297 10.30 -14.13 2.28
N ILE A 298 11.55 -13.74 2.01
CA ILE A 298 11.90 -13.16 0.72
C ILE A 298 11.72 -14.22 -0.37
N ALA A 299 11.09 -13.86 -1.49
CA ALA A 299 10.94 -14.77 -2.61
C ALA A 299 12.30 -15.08 -3.22
N SER A 300 12.57 -16.34 -3.55
CA SER A 300 13.93 -16.78 -3.94
C SER A 300 14.48 -16.11 -5.20
N TYR A 301 13.62 -15.51 -6.02
CA TYR A 301 13.98 -14.77 -7.22
C TYR A 301 14.23 -13.28 -6.97
N SER A 302 13.76 -12.72 -5.85
CA SER A 302 13.85 -11.28 -5.57
C SER A 302 15.32 -10.87 -5.47
N ASN A 303 15.66 -9.74 -6.07
CA ASN A 303 16.94 -9.12 -5.76
C ASN A 303 16.90 -8.51 -4.35
N GLU A 304 18.07 -8.54 -3.71
CA GLU A 304 18.37 -8.08 -2.35
C GLU A 304 19.61 -7.16 -2.40
N GLY A 305 19.79 -6.31 -1.38
CA GLY A 305 20.98 -5.45 -1.26
C GLY A 305 20.82 -4.25 -0.33
N ASP A 306 21.89 -3.49 -0.18
CA ASP A 306 21.89 -2.23 0.58
C ASP A 306 21.14 -1.09 -0.14
N ASP A 307 20.84 -1.28 -1.42
CA ASP A 307 20.03 -0.42 -2.27
C ASP A 307 18.57 -0.92 -2.45
N LEU A 308 18.15 -1.96 -1.72
CA LEU A 308 16.74 -2.33 -1.58
C LEU A 308 16.04 -1.38 -0.60
N THR A 309 14.93 -0.75 -1.00
CA THR A 309 14.18 0.15 -0.11
C THR A 309 13.34 -0.65 0.88
N MET A 310 12.48 -1.53 0.39
CA MET A 310 11.58 -2.36 1.20
C MET A 310 11.00 -3.52 0.38
N VAL A 311 10.19 -4.36 1.02
CA VAL A 311 9.48 -5.46 0.35
C VAL A 311 7.97 -5.29 0.42
N ALA A 312 7.27 -5.91 -0.52
CA ALA A 312 5.81 -5.99 -0.51
C ALA A 312 5.34 -7.38 -1.02
N PRO A 313 4.08 -7.77 -0.76
CA PRO A 313 3.53 -9.06 -1.16
C PRO A 313 3.66 -9.38 -2.65
N THR A 314 4.15 -10.58 -2.96
CA THR A 314 4.04 -11.22 -4.29
C THR A 314 2.91 -12.27 -4.28
N ASP A 315 2.80 -13.10 -5.32
CA ASP A 315 1.80 -14.17 -5.44
C ASP A 315 0.37 -13.74 -5.08
N SER A 316 0.03 -12.49 -5.44
CA SER A 316 -1.24 -11.86 -5.09
C SER A 316 -2.32 -12.23 -6.10
N LYS A 317 -3.59 -12.24 -5.66
CA LYS A 317 -4.70 -12.40 -6.59
C LYS A 317 -4.84 -11.14 -7.43
N ALA A 318 -4.91 -11.33 -8.74
CA ALA A 318 -5.10 -10.28 -9.72
C ALA A 318 -6.14 -10.73 -10.75
N ILE A 319 -6.73 -9.80 -11.49
CA ILE A 319 -7.63 -10.14 -12.59
C ILE A 319 -6.90 -9.98 -13.92
N ASN A 320 -7.14 -10.88 -14.87
CA ASN A 320 -6.57 -10.76 -16.20
C ASN A 320 -7.57 -10.16 -17.20
N GLY A 321 -7.10 -9.87 -18.42
CA GLY A 321 -7.91 -9.29 -19.49
C GLY A 321 -9.16 -10.07 -19.91
N SER A 322 -9.29 -11.33 -19.51
CA SER A 322 -10.49 -12.16 -19.74
C SER A 322 -11.50 -12.12 -18.59
N GLY A 323 -11.20 -11.41 -17.50
CA GLY A 323 -12.00 -11.40 -16.27
C GLY A 323 -11.71 -12.58 -15.33
N SER A 324 -10.68 -13.38 -15.61
CA SER A 324 -10.32 -14.51 -14.73
C SER A 324 -9.41 -14.03 -13.60
N ILE A 325 -9.70 -14.46 -12.37
CA ILE A 325 -8.81 -14.26 -11.23
C ILE A 325 -7.64 -15.24 -11.35
N THR A 326 -6.42 -14.72 -11.31
CA THR A 326 -5.19 -15.51 -11.37
C THR A 326 -4.23 -15.06 -10.26
N THR A 327 -3.14 -15.81 -10.09
CA THR A 327 -2.05 -15.42 -9.19
C THR A 327 -0.98 -14.71 -10.01
N PHE A 328 -0.65 -13.47 -9.64
CA PHE A 328 0.43 -12.69 -10.21
C PHE A 328 1.63 -12.69 -9.26
N ASN A 329 2.84 -12.82 -9.79
CA ASN A 329 4.06 -12.96 -8.99
C ASN A 329 5.23 -12.13 -9.55
N GLY A 330 6.38 -12.21 -8.90
CA GLY A 330 7.56 -11.38 -9.19
C GLY A 330 7.62 -10.12 -8.32
N THR A 331 8.77 -9.44 -8.33
CA THR A 331 8.88 -8.07 -7.81
C THR A 331 7.91 -7.11 -8.51
N SER A 332 7.51 -7.44 -9.74
CA SER A 332 6.48 -6.75 -10.50
C SER A 332 5.07 -6.89 -9.91
N CYS A 333 4.81 -7.91 -9.07
CA CYS A 333 3.60 -8.03 -8.26
C CYS A 333 3.71 -7.26 -6.93
N ALA A 334 4.89 -7.23 -6.32
CA ALA A 334 5.13 -6.44 -5.10
C ALA A 334 5.04 -4.93 -5.35
N ASN A 335 5.58 -4.49 -6.47
CA ASN A 335 5.63 -3.09 -6.90
C ASN A 335 4.27 -2.34 -6.91
N PRO A 336 3.17 -2.87 -7.51
CA PRO A 336 1.86 -2.24 -7.48
C PRO A 336 1.24 -2.19 -6.08
N ASN A 337 1.57 -3.13 -5.18
CA ASN A 337 1.15 -3.05 -3.78
C ASN A 337 1.73 -1.80 -3.10
N LEU A 338 3.05 -1.55 -3.26
CA LEU A 338 3.67 -0.35 -2.69
C LEU A 338 3.18 0.95 -3.38
N ALA A 339 2.97 0.94 -4.69
CA ALA A 339 2.43 2.10 -5.40
C ALA A 339 1.03 2.47 -4.88
N GLY A 340 0.15 1.48 -4.68
CA GLY A 340 -1.15 1.71 -4.06
C GLY A 340 -1.03 2.26 -2.63
N ALA A 341 -0.11 1.71 -1.82
CA ALA A 341 0.14 2.20 -0.46
C ALA A 341 0.59 3.67 -0.44
N ALA A 342 1.54 4.03 -1.31
CA ALA A 342 2.00 5.41 -1.46
C ALA A 342 0.87 6.37 -1.83
N ALA A 343 -0.03 5.93 -2.72
CA ALA A 343 -1.20 6.74 -3.11
C ALA A 343 -2.17 6.98 -1.94
N LEU A 344 -2.41 6.00 -1.06
CA LEU A 344 -3.25 6.19 0.15
C LEU A 344 -2.60 7.13 1.16
N VAL A 345 -1.29 6.98 1.40
CA VAL A 345 -0.51 7.88 2.27
C VAL A 345 -0.62 9.32 1.77
N TRP A 346 -0.46 9.53 0.46
CA TRP A 346 -0.51 10.87 -0.12
C TRP A 346 -1.93 11.44 -0.18
N SER A 347 -2.94 10.58 -0.37
CA SER A 347 -4.35 10.98 -0.38
C SER A 347 -4.81 11.49 0.97
N GLU A 348 -4.20 11.01 2.06
CA GLU A 348 -4.45 11.51 3.42
C GLU A 348 -3.83 12.88 3.66
N ASN A 349 -2.66 13.15 3.07
CA ASN A 349 -1.93 14.40 3.27
C ASN A 349 -1.20 14.86 2.01
N LEU A 350 -1.87 15.71 1.23
CA LEU A 350 -1.31 16.30 0.02
C LEU A 350 -0.15 17.27 0.29
N SER A 351 0.12 17.70 1.52
CA SER A 351 1.25 18.59 1.80
C SER A 351 2.61 17.90 1.76
N LEU A 352 2.63 16.56 1.76
CA LEU A 352 3.85 15.77 1.70
C LEU A 352 4.50 15.87 0.31
N SER A 353 5.83 15.85 0.30
CA SER A 353 6.70 15.56 -0.84
C SER A 353 6.81 14.05 -1.11
N GLY A 354 7.35 13.68 -2.27
CA GLY A 354 7.59 12.26 -2.59
C GLY A 354 8.59 11.60 -1.64
N GLY A 355 9.61 12.35 -1.20
CA GLY A 355 10.59 11.89 -0.21
C GLY A 355 9.94 11.61 1.15
N GLU A 356 9.06 12.49 1.63
CA GLU A 356 8.33 12.28 2.90
C GLU A 356 7.36 11.09 2.80
N VAL A 357 6.75 10.84 1.64
CA VAL A 357 5.94 9.63 1.41
C VAL A 357 6.80 8.37 1.55
N ARG A 358 7.99 8.34 0.94
CA ARG A 358 8.93 7.22 1.09
C ARG A 358 9.38 7.03 2.54
N GLU A 359 9.69 8.13 3.23
CA GLU A 359 10.06 8.12 4.64
C GLU A 359 8.93 7.53 5.49
N ILE A 360 7.69 7.97 5.32
CA ILE A 360 6.55 7.43 6.05
C ILE A 360 6.41 5.92 5.80
N LEU A 361 6.43 5.49 4.54
CA LEU A 361 6.29 4.07 4.18
C LEU A 361 7.39 3.19 4.79
N THR A 362 8.63 3.67 4.82
CA THR A 362 9.78 2.90 5.36
C THR A 362 9.85 2.94 6.87
N THR A 363 9.50 4.06 7.50
CA THR A 363 9.54 4.21 8.97
C THR A 363 8.34 3.60 9.68
N SER A 364 7.25 3.33 8.95
CA SER A 364 6.07 2.60 9.45
C SER A 364 6.02 1.15 9.00
N ALA A 365 7.04 0.66 8.28
CA ALA A 365 7.10 -0.71 7.78
C ALA A 365 7.19 -1.70 8.95
N MET A 366 6.59 -2.87 8.77
CA MET A 366 6.78 -3.97 9.70
C MET A 366 8.16 -4.57 9.47
N ASP A 367 9.03 -4.42 10.47
CA ASP A 367 10.40 -4.91 10.44
C ASP A 367 10.47 -6.45 10.32
N LEU A 368 11.30 -6.93 9.40
CA LEU A 368 11.49 -8.34 9.10
C LEU A 368 12.98 -8.67 9.10
N GLY A 369 13.35 -9.86 9.57
CA GLY A 369 14.75 -10.27 9.60
C GLY A 369 15.52 -9.70 10.78
N ALA A 370 16.63 -9.01 10.51
CA ALA A 370 17.42 -8.36 11.55
C ALA A 370 16.72 -7.08 12.00
N THR A 371 16.87 -6.68 13.28
CA THR A 371 16.23 -5.45 13.76
C THR A 371 16.72 -4.21 13.00
N GLY A 372 15.77 -3.45 12.45
CA GLY A 372 15.99 -2.29 11.61
C GLY A 372 16.35 -2.67 10.18
N ARG A 373 16.71 -1.66 9.37
CA ARG A 373 16.97 -1.88 7.95
C ARG A 373 18.04 -2.96 7.71
N ASP A 374 17.74 -3.95 6.89
CA ASP A 374 18.68 -4.99 6.45
C ASP A 374 18.72 -5.14 4.93
N ASN A 375 19.65 -5.95 4.42
CA ASN A 375 19.84 -6.11 2.97
C ASN A 375 18.87 -7.11 2.34
N THR A 376 18.13 -7.89 3.13
CA THR A 376 17.20 -8.90 2.63
C THR A 376 15.79 -8.34 2.48
N PHE A 377 15.34 -7.54 3.45
CA PHE A 377 13.99 -6.98 3.49
C PHE A 377 13.96 -5.45 3.33
N GLY A 378 15.12 -4.78 3.23
CA GLY A 378 15.18 -3.33 3.24
C GLY A 378 14.67 -2.82 4.59
N ALA A 379 13.69 -1.91 4.58
CA ALA A 379 13.02 -1.43 5.79
C ALA A 379 12.01 -2.43 6.41
N GLY A 380 11.74 -3.57 5.75
CA GLY A 380 10.69 -4.50 6.13
C GLY A 380 9.54 -4.53 5.12
N THR A 381 8.39 -5.09 5.52
CA THR A 381 7.20 -5.12 4.66
C THR A 381 6.31 -3.90 4.89
N VAL A 382 5.72 -3.40 3.81
CA VAL A 382 4.78 -2.27 3.89
C VAL A 382 3.60 -2.58 4.83
N ASN A 383 3.34 -1.65 5.75
CA ASN A 383 2.12 -1.61 6.59
C ASN A 383 1.35 -0.33 6.26
N ILE A 384 0.24 -0.46 5.54
CA ILE A 384 -0.51 0.66 4.98
C ILE A 384 -1.25 1.41 6.09
N GLU A 385 -1.84 0.71 7.06
CA GLU A 385 -2.55 1.37 8.16
C GLU A 385 -1.60 2.24 8.98
N SER A 386 -0.43 1.71 9.36
CA SER A 386 0.58 2.47 10.11
C SER A 386 1.06 3.70 9.33
N ALA A 387 1.29 3.54 8.02
CA ALA A 387 1.70 4.64 7.14
C ALA A 387 0.63 5.73 7.04
N VAL A 388 -0.63 5.36 6.82
CA VAL A 388 -1.75 6.31 6.71
C VAL A 388 -2.02 7.00 8.03
N ARG A 389 -1.93 6.31 9.17
CA ARG A 389 -2.05 6.94 10.50
C ARG A 389 -0.97 7.98 10.78
N ARG A 390 0.27 7.72 10.34
CA ARG A 390 1.36 8.70 10.39
C ARG A 390 1.05 9.91 9.51
N SER A 391 0.57 9.67 8.28
CA SER A 391 0.16 10.74 7.36
C SER A 391 -0.97 11.61 7.94
N HIS A 392 -1.99 10.96 8.53
CA HIS A 392 -3.13 11.60 9.19
C HIS A 392 -2.68 12.45 10.39
N ALA A 393 -1.79 11.94 11.25
CA ALA A 393 -1.27 12.71 12.37
C ALA A 393 -0.55 13.99 11.89
N LEU A 394 0.24 13.88 10.82
CA LEU A 394 0.92 15.03 10.20
C LEU A 394 -0.04 16.01 9.53
N SER A 395 -1.20 15.56 9.04
CA SER A 395 -2.21 16.43 8.43
C SER A 395 -3.06 17.17 9.47
N VAL A 396 -3.35 16.52 10.60
CA VAL A 396 -4.16 17.09 11.69
C VAL A 396 -3.35 18.01 12.60
N ASP A 397 -2.14 17.60 13.02
CA ASP A 397 -1.26 18.39 13.88
C ASP A 397 0.21 18.18 13.50
N ASN A 398 0.64 18.91 12.46
CA ASN A 398 2.00 18.80 11.93
C ASN A 398 3.07 19.11 12.99
N GLU A 399 2.86 20.13 13.84
CA GLU A 399 3.84 20.53 14.84
C GLU A 399 4.05 19.42 15.87
N LEU A 400 2.97 18.87 16.43
CA LEU A 400 3.04 17.79 17.41
C LEU A 400 3.59 16.50 16.79
N ALA A 401 3.11 16.13 15.60
CA ALA A 401 3.51 14.89 14.95
C ALA A 401 4.99 14.92 14.52
N SER A 402 5.51 16.08 14.10
CA SER A 402 6.89 16.25 13.65
C SER A 402 7.92 16.26 14.80
N LEU A 403 7.50 16.40 16.06
CA LEU A 403 8.40 16.26 17.22
C LEU A 403 8.98 14.84 17.33
N TYR A 404 8.32 13.87 16.72
CA TYR A 404 8.69 12.47 16.78
C TYR A 404 9.11 12.00 15.39
N SER A 405 10.41 11.76 15.24
CA SER A 405 11.02 11.08 14.09
C SER A 405 11.42 9.64 14.45
N ASN A 406 10.96 9.12 15.60
CA ASN A 406 11.49 7.89 16.16
C ASN A 406 10.91 6.66 15.43
N THR A 407 11.73 6.09 14.55
CA THR A 407 11.47 4.86 13.81
C THR A 407 11.17 3.66 14.70
N GLU A 408 11.72 3.56 15.91
CA GLU A 408 11.47 2.41 16.80
C GLU A 408 10.03 2.32 17.31
N PHE A 409 9.31 3.45 17.39
CA PHE A 409 7.91 3.45 17.82
C PHE A 409 6.94 3.30 16.64
N LEU A 410 7.35 3.76 15.45
CA LEU A 410 6.53 3.73 14.24
C LEU A 410 6.61 2.39 13.50
N ALA A 411 7.77 1.71 13.55
CA ALA A 411 8.00 0.37 13.00
C ALA A 411 7.33 -0.77 13.80
#